data_AF-A0A1V3WJF6-F1
#
_entry.id   AF-A0A1V3WJF6-F1
#
_cell.length_a   1.000
_cell.length_b   1.000
_cell.length_c   1.000
_cell.angle_alpha   90.00
_cell.angle_beta   90.00
_cell.angle_gamma   90.00
#
_symmetry.space_group_name_H-M   'P 1'
#
loop_
_entity.id
_entity.type
_entity.pdbx_description
1 polymer ?
#
loop_
_entity_poly.entity_id
_entity_poly.type
_entity_poly.pdbx_seq_one_letter_code
_entity_poly.pdbx_strand_id
1 'polypeptide(L)'
;MMAGAYRSYAHHHPGRYSAFTRMPLGGDDPDYAAATRSAAAPVIAVLSSYGLEGEEAFYAALEFWSALHGFVLLEMTGVMDEIDTDAVFSDMVLRLAAGMEKRTAEHGAKQA
;
A
#
# COMPACT_ATOMS: atom_id res chain seq x y z
N MET A 1 8.88 -9.89 -2.54
CA MET A 1 8.71 -8.46 -2.16
C MET A 1 7.26 -8.23 -1.75
N MET A 2 6.99 -7.42 -0.71
CA MET A 2 5.63 -7.20 -0.18
C MET A 2 4.64 -6.76 -1.27
N ALA A 3 5.02 -5.78 -2.10
CA ALA A 3 4.18 -5.27 -3.18
C ALA A 3 3.72 -6.37 -4.16
N GLY A 4 4.62 -7.29 -4.54
CA GLY A 4 4.27 -8.42 -5.39
C GLY A 4 3.31 -9.41 -4.72
N ALA A 5 3.43 -9.62 -3.41
CA ALA A 5 2.49 -10.45 -2.65
C ALA A 5 1.09 -9.81 -2.59
N TYR A 6 1.02 -8.49 -2.44
CA TYR A 6 -0.25 -7.74 -2.48
C TYR A 6 -0.95 -7.87 -3.84
N ARG A 7 -0.24 -7.59 -4.94
CA ARG A 7 -0.76 -7.74 -6.32
C ARG A 7 -1.19 -9.18 -6.59
N SER A 8 -0.37 -10.16 -6.21
CA SER A 8 -0.70 -11.58 -6.37
C SER A 8 -1.94 -11.98 -5.56
N TYR A 9 -2.08 -11.54 -4.31
CA TYR A 9 -3.24 -11.83 -3.48
C TYR A 9 -4.53 -11.29 -4.10
N ALA A 10 -4.49 -10.08 -4.67
CA ALA A 10 -5.64 -9.48 -5.33
C ALA A 10 -6.12 -10.30 -6.55
N HIS A 11 -5.18 -10.76 -7.38
CA HIS A 11 -5.47 -11.59 -8.55
C HIS A 11 -5.96 -13.00 -8.20
N HIS A 12 -5.39 -13.63 -7.17
CA HIS A 12 -5.80 -14.97 -6.75
C HIS A 12 -7.09 -14.98 -5.92
N HIS A 13 -7.43 -13.86 -5.28
CA HIS A 13 -8.57 -13.76 -4.37
C HIS A 13 -9.41 -12.48 -4.59
N PRO A 14 -9.93 -12.23 -5.81
CA PRO A 14 -10.55 -10.96 -6.18
C PRO A 14 -11.74 -10.59 -5.28
N GLY A 15 -12.61 -11.55 -4.93
CA GLY A 15 -13.74 -11.31 -4.03
C GLY A 15 -13.32 -10.92 -2.60
N ARG A 16 -12.25 -11.53 -2.07
CA ARG A 16 -11.71 -11.20 -0.74
C ARG A 16 -11.01 -9.84 -0.76
N TYR A 17 -10.28 -9.57 -1.84
CA TYR A 17 -9.64 -8.28 -2.06
C TYR A 17 -10.68 -7.15 -2.14
N SER A 18 -11.75 -7.32 -2.93
CA SER A 18 -12.84 -6.34 -3.00
C SER A 18 -13.55 -6.12 -1.66
N ALA A 19 -13.72 -7.17 -0.85
CA ALA A 19 -14.30 -7.05 0.49
C ALA A 19 -13.37 -6.31 1.46
N PHE A 20 -12.07 -6.55 1.35
CA PHE A 20 -11.04 -5.87 2.15
C PHE A 20 -10.96 -4.37 1.87
N THR A 21 -11.13 -3.94 0.61
CA THR A 21 -10.97 -2.54 0.20
C THR A 21 -12.28 -1.76 0.16
N ARG A 22 -13.42 -2.42 0.39
CA ARG A 22 -14.70 -1.73 0.52
C ARG A 22 -14.83 -1.15 1.91
N MET A 23 -15.12 0.15 1.99
CA MET A 23 -15.64 0.76 3.21
C MET A 23 -16.94 0.04 3.62
N PRO A 24 -17.12 -0.34 4.90
CA PRO A 24 -18.26 -1.12 5.32
C PRO A 24 -19.54 -0.34 5.05
N LEU A 25 -20.54 -1.01 4.49
CA LEU A 25 -21.88 -0.46 4.32
C LEU A 25 -22.56 -0.46 5.70
N GLY A 26 -22.28 0.56 6.51
CA GLY A 26 -22.98 0.80 7.76
C GLY A 26 -22.06 1.07 8.94
N GLY A 27 -21.81 2.36 9.20
CA GLY A 27 -21.36 2.84 10.50
C GLY A 27 -19.96 2.44 10.96
N ASP A 28 -19.53 3.07 12.04
CA ASP A 28 -18.24 2.86 12.71
C ASP A 28 -18.30 1.54 13.50
N ASP A 29 -18.14 0.41 12.79
CA ASP A 29 -18.01 -0.91 13.42
C ASP A 29 -16.57 -1.04 13.96
N PRO A 30 -16.39 -1.07 15.31
CA PRO A 30 -15.06 -1.13 15.92
C PRO A 30 -14.32 -2.45 15.62
N ASP A 31 -15.04 -3.55 15.39
CA ASP A 31 -14.42 -4.84 15.05
C ASP A 31 -13.92 -4.81 13.60
N TYR A 32 -14.68 -4.19 12.69
CA TYR A 32 -14.23 -3.95 11.32
C TYR A 32 -13.01 -3.03 11.28
N ALA A 33 -13.01 -1.94 12.05
CA ALA A 33 -11.88 -1.02 12.14
C ALA A 33 -10.62 -1.71 12.70
N ALA A 34 -10.78 -2.56 13.73
CA ALA A 34 -9.69 -3.35 14.29
C ALA A 34 -9.15 -4.39 13.28
N ALA A 35 -10.03 -5.10 12.56
CA ALA A 35 -9.64 -6.04 11.53
C ALA A 35 -8.89 -5.37 10.37
N THR A 36 -9.38 -4.20 9.92
CA THR A 36 -8.72 -3.39 8.89
C THR A 36 -7.34 -2.92 9.34
N ARG A 37 -7.22 -2.42 10.58
CA ARG A 37 -5.93 -2.01 11.16
C ARG A 37 -4.96 -3.19 11.30
N SER A 38 -5.45 -4.37 11.68
CA SER A 38 -4.65 -5.59 11.76
C SER A 38 -4.15 -6.05 10.39
N ALA A 39 -4.99 -6.00 9.36
CA ALA A 39 -4.61 -6.32 7.99
C ALA A 39 -3.63 -5.30 7.38
N ALA A 40 -3.68 -4.04 7.81
CA ALA A 40 -2.71 -3.00 7.43
C ALA A 40 -1.38 -3.10 8.21
N ALA A 41 -1.35 -3.77 9.37
CA ALA A 41 -0.17 -3.81 10.25
C ALA A 41 1.11 -4.35 9.60
N PRO A 42 1.09 -5.40 8.75
CA PRO A 42 2.29 -5.86 8.05
C PRO A 42 2.87 -4.80 7.09
N VAL A 43 2.00 -4.00 6.45
CA VAL A 43 2.41 -2.91 5.56
C VAL A 43 3.05 -1.78 6.36
N ILE A 44 2.41 -1.40 7.49
CA ILE A 44 2.95 -0.39 8.41
C ILE A 44 4.31 -0.84 8.96
N ALA A 45 4.47 -2.11 9.35
CA ALA A 45 5.72 -2.64 9.88
C ALA A 45 6.88 -2.61 8.86
N VAL A 46 6.60 -2.89 7.58
CA VAL A 46 7.58 -2.76 6.48
C VAL A 46 7.96 -1.30 6.24
N LEU A 47 7.11 -0.35 6.59
CA LEU A 47 7.40 1.07 6.42
C LEU A 47 8.12 1.68 7.62
N SER A 48 7.89 1.14 8.82
CA SER A 48 8.72 1.44 10.00
C SER A 48 10.19 1.08 9.79
N SER A 49 10.53 0.11 8.92
CA SER A 49 11.93 -0.19 8.60
C SER A 49 12.64 0.89 7.80
N TYR A 50 11.90 1.89 7.28
CA TYR A 50 12.50 3.10 6.69
C TYR A 50 12.84 4.16 7.74
N GLY A 51 12.71 3.89 9.05
CA GLY A 51 13.06 4.88 10.09
C GLY A 51 12.04 6.02 10.23
N LEU A 52 10.86 5.87 9.64
CA LEU A 52 9.72 6.74 9.87
C LEU A 52 8.97 6.26 11.12
N GLU A 53 8.67 7.18 12.02
CA GLU A 53 7.92 6.91 13.26
C GLU A 53 6.63 7.73 13.32
N GLY A 54 5.69 7.30 14.17
CA GLY A 54 4.48 8.05 14.47
C GLY A 54 3.58 8.31 13.26
N GLU A 55 3.05 9.52 13.17
CA GLU A 55 2.05 9.93 12.17
C GLU A 55 2.63 9.98 10.74
N GLU A 56 3.90 10.34 10.59
CA GLU A 56 4.58 10.36 9.30
C GLU A 56 4.76 8.95 8.70
N ALA A 57 5.03 7.95 9.55
CA ALA A 57 5.06 6.55 9.12
C ALA A 57 3.69 6.09 8.62
N PHE A 58 2.62 6.55 9.29
CA PHE A 58 1.25 6.27 8.88
C PHE A 58 0.90 6.92 7.54
N TYR A 59 1.29 8.18 7.32
CA TYR A 59 1.08 8.85 6.04
C TYR A 59 1.88 8.22 4.90
N ALA A 60 3.14 7.86 5.13
CA ALA A 60 3.94 7.09 4.18
C ALA A 60 3.29 5.74 3.83
N ALA A 61 2.68 5.07 4.82
CA ALA A 61 1.94 3.83 4.61
C ALA A 61 0.67 4.01 3.81
N LEU A 62 -0.07 5.08 4.08
CA LEU A 62 -1.26 5.40 3.33
C LEU A 62 -0.94 5.73 1.87
N GLU A 63 0.12 6.50 1.61
CA GLU A 63 0.59 6.80 0.25
C GLU A 63 1.02 5.54 -0.50
N PHE A 64 1.83 4.68 0.13
CA PHE A 64 2.31 3.45 -0.49
C PHE A 64 1.15 2.49 -0.78
N TRP A 65 0.23 2.32 0.17
CA TRP A 65 -0.96 1.48 -0.02
C TRP A 65 -1.89 2.03 -1.08
N SER A 66 -2.12 3.35 -1.12
CA SER A 66 -2.94 4.00 -2.14
C SER A 66 -2.43 3.72 -3.56
N ALA A 67 -1.11 3.85 -3.77
CA ALA A 67 -0.50 3.57 -5.07
C ALA A 67 -0.66 2.09 -5.48
N LEU A 68 -0.39 1.14 -4.56
CA LEU A 68 -0.57 -0.29 -4.83
C LEU A 68 -2.04 -0.63 -5.12
N HIS A 69 -2.95 -0.11 -4.30
CA HIS A 69 -4.38 -0.36 -4.42
C HIS A 69 -4.92 0.17 -5.76
N GLY A 70 -4.56 1.42 -6.12
CA GLY A 70 -4.96 2.04 -7.37
C GLY A 70 -4.42 1.29 -8.59
N PHE A 71 -3.15 0.89 -8.56
CA PHE A 71 -2.55 0.10 -9.65
C PHE A 71 -3.32 -1.20 -9.86
N VAL A 72 -3.52 -1.98 -8.79
CA VAL A 72 -4.21 -3.27 -8.85
C VAL A 72 -5.67 -3.10 -9.28
N LEU A 73 -6.36 -2.05 -8.79
CA LEU A 73 -7.75 -1.81 -9.18
C LEU A 73 -7.88 -1.55 -10.68
N LEU A 74 -7.00 -0.71 -11.24
CA LEU A 74 -6.95 -0.42 -12.67
C LEU A 74 -6.56 -1.69 -13.47
N GLU A 75 -5.57 -2.44 -12.99
CA GLU A 75 -5.18 -3.69 -13.63
C GLU A 75 -6.33 -4.71 -13.68
N MET A 76 -7.08 -4.86 -12.58
CA MET A 76 -8.23 -5.77 -12.49
C MET A 76 -9.44 -5.35 -13.34
N THR A 77 -9.50 -4.10 -13.81
CA THR A 77 -10.58 -3.66 -14.72
C THR A 77 -10.29 -3.96 -16.19
N GLY A 78 -9.09 -4.44 -16.51
CA GLY A 78 -8.65 -4.72 -17.88
C GLY A 78 -8.16 -3.49 -18.65
N VAL A 79 -8.14 -2.29 -18.04
CA VAL A 79 -7.69 -1.05 -18.72
C VAL A 79 -6.20 -1.09 -19.11
N MET A 80 -5.44 -2.02 -18.54
CA MET A 80 -4.00 -2.19 -18.77
C MET A 80 -3.64 -3.42 -19.62
N ASP A 81 -4.62 -4.07 -20.26
CA ASP A 81 -4.38 -5.34 -20.98
C ASP A 81 -3.39 -5.23 -22.16
N GLU A 82 -3.17 -4.01 -22.69
CA GLU A 82 -2.27 -3.74 -23.82
C GLU A 82 -0.86 -3.28 -23.41
N ILE A 83 -0.51 -3.29 -22.12
CA ILE A 83 0.80 -2.86 -21.62
C ILE A 83 1.51 -3.95 -20.82
N ASP A 84 2.83 -3.82 -20.67
CA ASP A 84 3.62 -4.64 -19.76
C ASP A 84 3.39 -4.18 -18.31
N THR A 85 2.37 -4.75 -17.66
CA THR A 85 2.00 -4.39 -16.29
C THR A 85 3.07 -4.79 -15.28
N ASP A 86 3.89 -5.80 -15.56
CA ASP A 86 5.00 -6.22 -14.68
C ASP A 86 6.12 -5.19 -14.66
N ALA A 87 6.51 -4.67 -15.82
CA ALA A 87 7.49 -3.60 -15.92
C ALA A 87 6.99 -2.32 -15.24
N VAL A 88 5.76 -1.91 -15.53
CA VAL A 88 5.17 -0.66 -14.98
C VAL A 88 5.00 -0.77 -13.46
N PHE A 89 4.56 -1.93 -12.96
CA PHE A 89 4.43 -2.18 -11.53
C PHE A 89 5.78 -2.11 -10.81
N SER A 90 6.80 -2.76 -11.38
CA SER A 90 8.14 -2.78 -10.81
C SER A 90 8.74 -1.38 -10.75
N ASP A 91 8.61 -0.60 -11.84
CA ASP A 91 9.06 0.78 -11.91
C ASP A 91 8.36 1.68 -10.87
N MET A 92 7.04 1.54 -10.73
CA MET A 92 6.27 2.29 -9.73
C MET A 92 6.76 1.99 -8.31
N VAL A 93 6.91 0.70 -7.97
CA VAL A 93 7.37 0.28 -6.63
C VAL A 93 8.78 0.80 -6.33
N LEU A 94 9.69 0.75 -7.31
CA LEU A 94 11.05 1.27 -7.16
C LEU A 94 11.06 2.79 -6.91
N ARG A 95 10.26 3.55 -7.68
CA ARG A 95 10.14 5.01 -7.51
C ARG A 95 9.54 5.39 -6.16
N LEU A 96 8.54 4.64 -5.69
CA LEU A 96 7.96 4.84 -4.36
C LEU A 96 8.97 4.55 -3.26
N ALA A 97 9.70 3.42 -3.34
CA ALA A 97 10.73 3.07 -2.37
C ALA A 97 11.83 4.15 -2.29
N ALA A 98 12.35 4.58 -3.44
CA ALA A 98 13.34 5.66 -3.50
C ALA A 98 12.82 6.99 -2.91
N GLY A 99 11.53 7.30 -3.13
CA GLY A 99 10.87 8.46 -2.53
C GLY A 99 10.82 8.40 -1.00
N MET A 100 10.54 7.21 -0.44
CA MET A 100 10.51 7.00 1.01
C MET A 100 11.89 7.11 1.65
N GLU A 101 12.94 6.61 0.99
CA GLU A 101 14.32 6.78 1.43
C GLU A 101 14.71 8.26 1.51
N LYS A 102 14.36 9.05 0.48
CA LYS A 102 14.63 10.49 0.46
C LYS A 102 13.89 11.25 1.57
N ARG A 103 12.60 10.94 1.78
CA ARG A 103 11.79 11.53 2.87
C ARG A 103 12.43 11.28 4.24
N THR A 104 12.93 10.07 4.46
CA THR A 104 13.62 9.70 5.71
C THR A 104 14.89 10.53 5.92
N ALA A 105 15.70 10.70 4.87
CA ALA A 105 16.94 11.48 4.94
C ALA A 105 16.68 12.97 5.26
N GLU A 106 15.65 13.56 4.66
CA GLU A 106 15.25 14.95 4.94
C GLU A 106 14.71 15.13 6.36
N HIS A 107 14.02 14.12 6.90
CA HIS A 107 13.54 14.13 8.27
C HIS A 107 14.69 14.04 9.29
N GLY A 108 15.67 13.14 9.07
CA GLY A 108 16.87 13.06 9.90
C GLY A 108 17.70 14.36 9.90
N ALA A 109 17.76 15.06 8.77
CA ALA A 109 18.45 16.35 8.65
C ALA A 109 17.74 17.51 9.37
N LYS A 110 16.41 17.44 9.59
CA LYS A 110 15.64 18.47 10.32
C LYS A 110 15.69 18.32 11.84
N GLN A 111 16.11 17.15 12.35
CA GLN A 111 16.20 16.87 13.79
C GLN A 111 17.62 17.00 14.37
N ALA A 112 18.63 17.22 13.52
CA ALA A 112 20.04 17.43 13.88
C ALA A 112 20.39 18.92 13.95
#